data_AF-A0A914CH99-F1
#
_entry.id   AF-A0A914CH99-F1
#
_cell.length_a   1.000
_cell.length_b   1.000
_cell.length_c   1.000
_cell.angle_alpha   90.00
_cell.angle_beta   90.00
_cell.angle_gamma   90.00
#
_symmetry.space_group_name_H-M   'P 1'
#
loop_
_entity.id
_entity.type
_entity.pdbx_description
1 polymer ?
#
loop_
_entity_poly.entity_id
_entity_poly.type
_entity_poly.pdbx_seq_one_letter_code
_entity_poly.pdbx_strand_id
1 'polypeptide(L)' 'MTQQCPATCRRCSTTTNTTTTTTCVDLTNPLTGVSDCSSRAYLCNNTIYYTLMTQQCPATCGRCTSGR' A
#
# COMPACT_ATOMS: atom_id res chain seq x y z
N MET A 1 21.91 2.80 18.20
CA MET A 1 21.84 3.75 17.06
C MET A 1 22.46 3.04 15.87
N THR A 2 21.61 2.29 15.17
CA THR A 2 21.99 1.09 14.43
C THR A 2 22.50 1.43 13.04
N GLN A 3 23.52 0.65 12.64
CA GLN A 3 24.44 0.84 11.54
C GLN A 3 23.75 0.79 10.16
N GLN A 4 24.10 1.75 9.30
CA GLN A 4 23.81 1.77 7.87
C GLN A 4 24.46 0.56 7.20
N CYS A 5 23.62 -0.32 6.63
CA CYS A 5 24.04 -1.46 5.85
C CYS A 5 24.94 -1.01 4.68
N PRO A 6 26.14 -1.60 4.51
CA PRO A 6 27.02 -1.34 3.38
C PRO A 6 26.42 -1.90 2.07
N ALA A 7 26.63 -1.17 0.99
CA ALA A 7 25.99 -1.30 -0.32
C ALA A 7 26.37 -2.56 -1.15
N THR A 8 26.29 -3.76 -0.57
CA THR A 8 26.65 -5.03 -1.27
C THR A 8 25.49 -6.00 -1.44
N CYS A 9 24.39 -5.82 -0.69
CA CYS A 9 23.15 -6.54 -0.95
C CYS A 9 22.16 -5.61 -1.64
N ARG A 10 21.78 -5.94 -2.88
CA ARG A 10 20.71 -5.30 -3.67
C ARG A 10 19.30 -5.55 -3.07
N ARG A 11 19.19 -5.46 -1.75
CA ARG A 11 17.98 -5.61 -0.93
C ARG A 11 17.93 -4.51 0.13
N CYS A 12 18.03 -3.26 -0.31
CA CYS A 12 17.60 -2.13 0.50
C CYS A 12 16.54 -1.37 -0.30
N SER A 13 15.28 -1.46 0.13
CA SER A 13 14.26 -0.53 -0.32
C SER A 13 14.68 0.85 0.15
N THR A 14 14.83 1.77 -0.79
CA THR A 14 15.32 3.13 -0.60
C THR A 14 14.54 3.85 0.50
N THR A 15 15.32 4.37 1.45
CA THR A 15 14.90 5.17 2.60
C THR A 15 14.20 6.46 2.16
N THR A 16 13.00 6.67 2.70
CA THR A 16 12.36 7.97 3.01
C THR A 16 12.60 9.12 2.05
N ASN A 17 11.62 9.34 1.17
CA ASN A 17 11.30 10.69 0.71
C ASN A 17 10.28 11.27 1.69
N THR A 18 10.67 12.29 2.45
CA THR A 18 9.78 13.21 3.17
C THR A 18 9.08 14.08 2.13
N THR A 19 8.24 13.46 1.33
CA THR A 19 7.14 14.09 0.62
C THR A 19 5.91 13.55 1.33
N THR A 20 4.90 14.36 1.57
CA THR A 20 3.57 13.89 1.96
C THR A 20 2.93 13.11 0.80
N THR A 21 3.62 12.09 0.29
CA THR A 21 3.02 11.04 -0.53
C THR A 21 2.05 10.34 0.40
N THR A 22 0.77 10.63 0.24
CA THR A 22 -0.31 9.81 0.75
C THR A 22 0.05 8.38 0.35
N THR A 23 0.55 7.57 1.31
CA THR A 23 1.05 6.23 0.99
C THR A 23 -0.15 5.44 0.52
N CYS A 24 -0.27 5.32 -0.80
CA CYS A 24 -1.35 4.59 -1.41
C CYS A 24 -0.99 3.12 -1.34
N VAL A 25 -1.27 2.54 -0.18
CA VAL A 25 -1.01 1.14 0.12
C VAL A 25 -2.32 0.51 0.56
N ASP A 26 -2.46 -0.78 0.27
CA ASP A 26 -3.60 -1.54 0.76
C ASP A 26 -3.49 -1.71 2.28
N LEU A 27 -4.60 -1.46 2.97
CA LEU A 27 -4.70 -1.64 4.40
C LEU A 27 -4.70 -3.14 4.72
N THR A 28 -3.82 -3.52 5.64
CA THR A 28 -3.74 -4.88 6.19
C THR A 28 -4.54 -4.95 7.48
N ASN A 29 -5.12 -6.10 7.77
CA ASN A 29 -5.73 -6.32 9.08
C ASN A 29 -4.65 -6.24 10.18
N PRO A 30 -4.79 -5.38 11.20
CA PRO A 30 -3.77 -5.20 12.24
C PRO A 30 -3.54 -6.45 13.11
N LEU A 31 -4.50 -7.39 13.14
CA LEU A 31 -4.39 -8.63 13.90
C LEU A 31 -3.63 -9.72 13.14
N THR A 32 -3.75 -9.77 11.81
CA THR A 32 -3.13 -10.83 10.98
C THR A 32 -1.96 -10.32 10.14
N GLY A 33 -1.84 -9.02 9.94
CA GLY A 33 -0.85 -8.40 9.06
C GLY A 33 -1.05 -8.67 7.57
N VAL A 34 -2.20 -9.24 7.18
CA VAL A 34 -2.51 -9.64 5.80
C VAL A 34 -3.51 -8.68 5.17
N SER A 35 -3.31 -8.35 3.89
CA SER A 35 -4.28 -7.63 3.06
C SER A 35 -5.07 -8.61 2.19
N ASP A 36 -6.38 -8.69 2.40
CA ASP A 36 -7.29 -9.48 1.56
C ASP A 36 -7.68 -8.77 0.25
N CYS A 37 -7.06 -7.64 -0.05
CA CYS A 37 -7.39 -6.78 -1.17
C CYS A 37 -7.25 -7.50 -2.52
N SER A 38 -6.20 -8.31 -2.71
CA SER A 38 -5.98 -9.10 -3.93
C SER A 38 -7.18 -10.01 -4.24
N SER A 39 -7.70 -10.71 -3.23
CA SER A 39 -8.86 -11.60 -3.35
C SER A 39 -10.17 -10.83 -3.56
N ARG A 40 -10.21 -9.56 -3.15
CA ARG A 40 -11.38 -8.68 -3.24
C ARG A 40 -11.29 -7.67 -4.37
N ALA A 41 -10.30 -7.77 -5.26
CA ALA A 41 -10.11 -6.83 -6.37
C ALA A 41 -11.34 -6.73 -7.30
N TYR A 42 -12.11 -7.82 -7.43
CA TYR A 42 -13.36 -7.80 -8.21
C TYR A 42 -14.43 -6.85 -7.62
N LEU A 43 -14.37 -6.56 -6.32
CA LEU A 43 -15.27 -5.62 -5.65
C LEU A 43 -14.90 -4.16 -5.92
N CYS A 44 -13.74 -3.87 -6.51
CA CYS A 44 -13.36 -2.50 -6.85
C CYS A 44 -14.42 -1.83 -7.74
N ASN A 45 -15.02 -2.54 -8.69
CA ASN A 45 -16.03 -1.98 -9.59
C ASN A 45 -17.48 -2.12 -9.06
N ASN A 46 -17.67 -2.73 -7.90
CA ASN A 46 -18.99 -2.87 -7.31
C ASN A 46 -19.37 -1.57 -6.59
N THR A 47 -20.49 -0.95 -6.98
CA THR A 47 -20.92 0.36 -6.44
C THR A 47 -21.13 0.36 -4.92
N ILE A 48 -21.59 -0.75 -4.35
CA ILE A 48 -21.81 -0.89 -2.90
C ILE A 48 -20.46 -0.89 -2.16
N TYR A 49 -19.45 -1.55 -2.72
CA TYR A 49 -18.13 -1.70 -2.10
C TYR A 49 -17.12 -0.67 -2.59
N TYR A 50 -17.50 0.22 -3.51
CA TYR A 50 -16.61 1.17 -4.15
C TYR A 50 -15.88 2.04 -3.12
N THR A 51 -16.62 2.63 -2.18
CA THR A 51 -16.08 3.49 -1.12
C THR A 51 -15.20 2.70 -0.15
N LEU A 52 -15.66 1.52 0.28
CA LEU A 52 -14.90 0.64 1.17
C LEU A 52 -13.57 0.22 0.55
N MET A 53 -13.61 -0.25 -0.70
CA MET A 53 -12.41 -0.67 -1.44
C MET A 53 -11.50 0.52 -1.77
N THR A 54 -12.04 1.74 -1.87
CA THR A 54 -11.21 2.96 -2.01
C THR A 54 -10.44 3.25 -0.74
N GLN A 55 -11.03 3.04 0.43
CA GLN A 55 -10.35 3.27 1.71
C GLN A 55 -9.41 2.13 2.06
N GLN A 56 -9.90 0.88 1.98
CA GLN A 56 -9.17 -0.31 2.40
C GLN A 56 -8.14 -0.77 1.38
N CYS A 57 -8.43 -0.62 0.09
CA CYS A 57 -7.62 -1.19 -0.98
C CYS A 57 -7.34 -0.19 -2.11
N PRO A 58 -6.85 1.03 -1.81
CA PRO A 58 -6.66 2.06 -2.83
C PRO A 58 -5.60 1.65 -3.86
N ALA A 59 -4.59 0.87 -3.47
CA ALA A 59 -3.54 0.42 -4.38
C ALA A 59 -4.04 -0.69 -5.30
N THR A 60 -4.67 -1.73 -4.74
CA THR A 60 -5.25 -2.84 -5.51
C THR A 60 -6.30 -2.35 -6.50
N CYS A 61 -7.11 -1.35 -6.12
CA CYS A 61 -8.13 -0.80 -7.01
C CYS A 61 -7.62 0.31 -7.95
N GLY A 62 -6.33 0.63 -7.95
CA GLY A 62 -5.76 1.68 -8.81
C GLY A 62 -6.28 3.10 -8.49
N ARG A 63 -6.68 3.36 -7.25
CA ARG A 63 -7.27 4.63 -6.79
C ARG A 63 -6.27 5.58 -6.15
N CYS A 64 -4.98 5.30 -6.31
CA CYS A 64 -3.90 6.19 -5.92
C CYS A 64 -3.92 7.45 -6.81
N THR A 65 -4.63 8.49 -6.39
CA THR A 65 -4.75 9.74 -7.16
C THR A 65 -3.61 10.73 -6.91
N SER A 66 -2.68 10.43 -6.01
CA SER A 66 -1.56 11.33 -5.65
C SER A 66 -0.26 10.56 -5.41
N GLY A 67 0.57 10.42 -6.45
CA GLY A 67 1.94 9.90 -6.32
C GLY A 67 2.41 9.09 -7.53
N ARG A 68 2.61 9.75 -8.68
CA ARG A 68 3.58 9.31 -9.68
C ARG A 68 4.97 9.78 -9.30
#